data_AF-A0A524EZH4-F1
#
_entry.id   AF-A0A524EZH4-F1
#
_cell.length_a   1.000
_cell.length_b   1.000
_cell.length_c   1.000
_cell.angle_alpha   90.00
_cell.angle_beta   90.00
_cell.angle_gamma   90.00
#
_symmetry.space_group_name_H-M   'P 1'
#
loop_
_entity.id
_entity.type
_entity.pdbx_description
1 polymer ?
#
loop_
_entity_poly.entity_id
_entity_poly.type
_entity_poly.pdbx_seq_one_letter_code
_entity_poly.pdbx_strand_id
1 'polypeptide(L)'
;MEDDEFDVFFQTMTVKDLKEIVTEFKEVKGLSKYRKADLIEAFINLLSEEEQEAAYKKWMPKKIQDIINRSIDMLTKWGGVKFNLNEDTDEYSVDISWQGGEEDRCTVVLDEGELKHECSCRLGERGGICVHLVGLIELLYLKGKIRIEDFPFTIDESWLGPIHKAKAEISNNLAEPNDADIDMNEYWLFISGDTITSKWSGEYAGTNTININEYNAKEKAKLDAKEEERIKNATKKTKKKEYVPVTVEDWVVQKVVDKELESLKNRGSIREILIDRFGVIEKIFENEKQVERLQKAFKRAAEKFEQESYLKTPEEIREALEIGLIE
;
A
#
# COMPACT_ATOMS: atom_id res chain seq x y z
N MET A 1 -17.76 -18.10 31.45
CA MET A 1 -17.25 -18.12 30.07
C MET A 1 -18.43 -18.54 29.24
N GLU A 2 -18.87 -17.69 28.34
CA GLU A 2 -19.99 -18.01 27.44
C GLU A 2 -19.48 -18.99 26.37
N ASP A 3 -20.31 -19.91 25.90
CA ASP A 3 -19.93 -20.95 24.93
C ASP A 3 -19.25 -20.37 23.67
N ASP A 4 -19.61 -19.14 23.32
CA ASP A 4 -19.09 -18.40 22.17
C ASP A 4 -17.60 -18.05 22.29
N GLU A 5 -17.05 -17.85 23.50
CA GLU A 5 -15.63 -17.51 23.69
C GLU A 5 -14.71 -18.68 23.33
N PHE A 6 -15.14 -19.91 23.62
CA PHE A 6 -14.39 -21.11 23.26
C PHE A 6 -14.36 -21.32 21.76
N ASP A 7 -15.50 -21.13 21.10
CA ASP A 7 -15.61 -21.29 19.65
C ASP A 7 -14.70 -20.30 18.93
N VAL A 8 -14.76 -19.01 19.27
CA VAL A 8 -13.87 -17.98 18.71
C VAL A 8 -12.39 -18.33 18.93
N PHE A 9 -12.04 -18.81 20.12
CA PHE A 9 -10.68 -19.23 20.44
C PHE A 9 -10.23 -20.42 19.58
N PHE A 10 -11.03 -21.47 19.45
CA PHE A 10 -10.66 -22.65 18.66
C PHE A 10 -10.67 -22.36 17.15
N GLN A 11 -11.51 -21.45 16.68
CA GLN A 11 -11.44 -20.95 15.30
C GLN A 11 -10.12 -20.23 15.01
N THR A 12 -9.46 -19.69 16.02
CA THR A 12 -8.13 -19.07 15.90
C THR A 12 -6.99 -20.10 15.76
N MET A 13 -7.24 -21.36 16.11
CA MET A 13 -6.22 -22.41 16.13
C MET A 13 -5.92 -23.02 14.75
N THR A 14 -4.70 -23.47 14.56
CA THR A 14 -4.38 -24.32 13.40
C THR A 14 -4.83 -25.76 13.66
N VAL A 15 -4.97 -26.56 12.60
CA VAL A 15 -5.25 -28.01 12.75
C VAL A 15 -4.17 -28.71 13.59
N LYS A 16 -2.92 -28.22 13.53
CA LYS A 16 -1.83 -28.74 14.34
C LYS A 16 -2.05 -28.42 15.82
N ASP A 17 -2.34 -27.16 16.14
CA ASP A 17 -2.61 -26.72 17.52
C ASP A 17 -3.76 -27.54 18.12
N LEU A 18 -4.88 -27.67 17.40
CA LEU A 18 -6.04 -28.47 17.84
C LEU A 18 -5.67 -29.92 18.14
N LYS A 19 -4.85 -30.56 17.28
CA LYS A 19 -4.40 -31.93 17.51
C LYS A 19 -3.50 -32.06 18.74
N GLU A 20 -2.63 -31.08 18.97
CA GLU A 20 -1.78 -31.06 20.15
C GLU A 20 -2.62 -30.94 21.42
N ILE A 21 -3.62 -30.05 21.43
CA ILE A 21 -4.54 -29.92 22.57
C ILE A 21 -5.30 -31.22 22.81
N VAL A 22 -5.94 -31.81 21.78
CA VAL A 22 -6.67 -33.08 21.97
C VAL A 22 -5.74 -34.15 22.54
N THR A 23 -4.56 -34.33 21.96
CA THR A 23 -3.62 -35.38 22.38
C THR A 23 -3.16 -35.21 23.82
N GLU A 24 -3.11 -33.97 24.32
CA GLU A 24 -2.72 -33.67 25.70
C GLU A 24 -3.79 -34.12 26.71
N PHE A 25 -5.07 -33.93 26.41
CA PHE A 25 -6.17 -34.28 27.31
C PHE A 25 -6.71 -35.69 27.08
N LYS A 26 -6.77 -36.15 25.82
CA LYS A 26 -7.28 -37.46 25.43
C LYS A 26 -6.45 -38.10 24.33
N GLU A 27 -6.06 -39.35 24.54
CA GLU A 27 -5.31 -40.12 23.55
C GLU A 27 -6.24 -40.61 22.42
N VAL A 28 -6.62 -39.71 21.50
CA VAL A 28 -7.55 -39.99 20.40
C VAL A 28 -6.78 -40.32 19.12
N LYS A 29 -7.02 -41.52 18.58
CA LYS A 29 -6.44 -41.95 17.29
C LYS A 29 -7.30 -41.48 16.12
N GLY A 30 -6.66 -41.26 14.97
CA GLY A 30 -7.37 -40.97 13.71
C GLY A 30 -7.75 -39.50 13.49
N LEU A 31 -7.27 -38.58 14.33
CA LEU A 31 -7.50 -37.14 14.18
C LEU A 31 -7.02 -36.54 12.85
N SER A 32 -6.14 -37.25 12.13
CA SER A 32 -5.62 -36.82 10.83
C SER A 32 -6.67 -36.74 9.72
N LYS A 33 -7.83 -37.39 9.89
CA LYS A 33 -8.89 -37.46 8.87
C LYS A 33 -9.87 -36.29 8.92
N TYR A 34 -9.94 -35.57 10.03
CA TYR A 34 -10.90 -34.49 10.22
C TYR A 34 -10.46 -33.21 9.52
N ARG A 35 -11.43 -32.49 8.93
CA ARG A 35 -11.22 -31.10 8.52
C ARG A 35 -11.23 -30.21 9.77
N LYS A 36 -10.76 -28.97 9.66
CA LYS A 36 -10.66 -28.06 10.81
C LYS A 36 -12.01 -27.88 11.53
N ALA A 37 -13.10 -27.65 10.79
CA ALA A 37 -14.43 -27.47 11.37
C ALA A 37 -14.86 -28.71 12.15
N ASP A 38 -14.80 -29.89 11.51
CA ASP A 38 -15.11 -31.17 12.14
C ASP A 38 -14.21 -31.46 13.35
N LEU A 39 -12.95 -31.00 13.34
CA LEU A 39 -12.02 -31.19 14.44
C LEU A 39 -12.35 -30.29 15.63
N ILE A 40 -12.85 -29.07 15.39
CA ILE A 40 -13.34 -28.16 16.45
C ILE A 40 -14.63 -28.73 17.06
N GLU A 41 -15.58 -29.16 16.22
CA GLU A 41 -16.81 -29.80 16.71
C GLU A 41 -16.50 -31.09 17.48
N ALA A 42 -15.59 -31.92 16.96
CA ALA A 42 -15.13 -33.10 17.68
C ALA A 42 -14.44 -32.73 18.99
N PHE A 43 -13.66 -31.64 19.03
CA PHE A 43 -12.98 -31.16 20.23
C PHE A 43 -13.98 -30.82 21.33
N ILE A 44 -14.97 -29.99 21.02
CA ILE A 44 -16.03 -29.55 21.94
C ILE A 44 -16.81 -30.75 22.48
N ASN A 45 -17.08 -31.74 21.63
CA ASN A 45 -17.80 -32.95 22.05
C ASN A 45 -16.93 -33.97 22.79
N LEU A 46 -15.62 -34.01 22.52
CA LEU A 46 -14.71 -35.00 23.09
C LEU A 46 -14.20 -34.58 24.46
N LEU A 47 -13.99 -33.29 24.71
CA LEU A 47 -13.47 -32.79 25.98
C LEU A 47 -14.60 -32.37 26.92
N SER A 48 -14.47 -32.67 28.22
CA SER A 48 -15.36 -32.09 29.24
C SER A 48 -15.15 -30.58 29.35
N GLU A 49 -16.13 -29.86 29.90
CA GLU A 49 -16.02 -28.41 30.16
C GLU A 49 -14.74 -28.07 30.95
N GLU A 50 -14.39 -28.88 31.96
CA GLU A 50 -13.17 -28.71 32.75
C GLU A 50 -11.89 -28.86 31.90
N GLU A 51 -11.87 -29.83 30.97
CA GLU A 51 -10.75 -30.04 30.05
C GLU A 51 -10.64 -28.91 29.03
N GLN A 52 -11.79 -28.40 28.54
CA GLN A 52 -11.84 -27.25 27.64
C GLN A 52 -11.30 -25.99 28.35
N GLU A 53 -11.75 -25.72 29.57
CA GLU A 53 -11.30 -24.57 30.36
C GLU A 53 -9.79 -24.66 30.67
N ALA A 54 -9.29 -25.85 31.00
CA ALA A 54 -7.86 -26.08 31.18
C ALA A 54 -7.07 -25.85 29.88
N ALA A 55 -7.58 -26.30 28.74
CA ALA A 55 -6.98 -26.06 27.44
C ALA A 55 -6.92 -24.57 27.13
N TYR A 56 -8.03 -23.85 27.30
CA TYR A 56 -8.11 -22.41 27.08
C TYR A 56 -7.11 -21.65 27.94
N LYS A 57 -7.12 -21.86 29.26
CA LYS A 57 -6.21 -21.18 30.20
C LYS A 57 -4.73 -21.40 29.85
N LYS A 58 -4.40 -22.58 29.34
CA LYS A 58 -3.02 -22.92 28.97
C LYS A 58 -2.61 -22.35 27.61
N TRP A 59 -3.46 -22.49 26.60
CA TRP A 59 -3.09 -22.24 25.21
C TRP A 59 -3.40 -20.82 24.75
N MET A 60 -4.42 -20.19 25.34
CA MET A 60 -4.85 -18.84 24.97
C MET A 60 -3.73 -17.81 25.14
N PRO A 61 -3.02 -17.73 26.28
CA PRO A 61 -1.93 -16.77 26.45
C PRO A 61 -0.89 -16.83 25.34
N LYS A 62 -0.43 -18.04 25.02
CA LYS A 62 0.59 -18.27 24.00
C LYS A 62 0.09 -17.87 22.62
N LYS A 63 -1.14 -18.25 22.27
CA LYS A 63 -1.68 -18.00 20.93
C LYS A 63 -1.94 -16.52 20.69
N ILE A 64 -2.53 -15.84 21.67
CA ILE A 64 -2.79 -14.40 21.58
C ILE A 64 -1.47 -13.63 21.52
N GLN A 65 -0.48 -14.00 22.33
CA GLN A 65 0.85 -13.39 22.26
C GLN A 65 1.52 -13.59 20.89
N ASP A 66 1.40 -14.78 20.29
CA ASP A 66 1.89 -15.03 18.93
C ASP A 66 1.17 -14.16 17.89
N ILE A 67 -0.13 -13.90 18.06
CA ILE A 67 -0.91 -13.04 17.16
C ILE A 67 -0.51 -11.57 17.33
N ILE A 68 -0.38 -11.08 18.56
CA ILE A 68 0.12 -9.73 18.90
C ILE A 68 1.50 -9.48 18.27
N ASN A 69 2.42 -10.43 18.44
CA ASN A 69 3.76 -10.28 17.87
C ASN A 69 3.70 -10.19 16.32
N ARG A 70 2.81 -10.96 15.71
CA ARG A 70 2.62 -10.94 14.25
C ARG A 70 1.89 -9.69 13.77
N SER A 71 0.94 -9.15 14.52
CA SER A 71 0.28 -7.88 14.18
C SER A 71 1.27 -6.73 14.29
N ILE A 72 2.10 -6.67 15.35
CA ILE A 72 3.17 -5.69 15.45
C ILE A 72 4.13 -5.80 14.26
N ASP A 73 4.60 -7.00 13.93
CA ASP A 73 5.47 -7.21 12.77
C ASP A 73 4.81 -6.77 11.46
N MET A 74 3.52 -7.05 11.29
CA MET A 74 2.72 -6.60 10.14
C MET A 74 2.67 -5.07 10.07
N LEU A 75 2.30 -4.40 11.16
CA LEU A 75 2.18 -2.94 11.23
C LEU A 75 3.53 -2.22 11.08
N THR A 76 4.62 -2.85 11.52
CA THR A 76 5.95 -2.22 11.53
C THR A 76 6.78 -2.51 10.28
N LYS A 77 6.61 -3.68 9.64
CA LYS A 77 7.54 -4.16 8.61
C LYS A 77 6.92 -4.40 7.24
N TRP A 78 5.60 -4.63 7.13
CA TRP A 78 5.03 -5.16 5.88
C TRP A 78 4.63 -4.09 4.85
N GLY A 79 4.67 -2.80 5.20
CA GLY A 79 4.72 -1.69 4.23
C GLY A 79 3.54 -1.58 3.25
N GLY A 80 2.35 -2.09 3.60
CA GLY A 80 1.18 -2.12 2.71
C GLY A 80 -0.16 -2.08 3.45
N VAL A 81 -0.18 -1.61 4.70
CA VAL A 81 -1.41 -1.50 5.48
C VAL A 81 -1.97 -0.10 5.34
N LYS A 82 -3.14 0.01 4.70
CA LYS A 82 -3.88 1.27 4.59
C LYS A 82 -4.89 1.36 5.73
N PHE A 83 -4.83 2.48 6.44
CA PHE A 83 -5.74 2.78 7.55
C PHE A 83 -6.76 3.81 7.11
N ASN A 84 -8.02 3.36 7.03
CA ASN A 84 -9.14 4.23 6.73
C ASN A 84 -9.93 4.46 8.01
N LEU A 85 -9.53 5.51 8.71
CA LEU A 85 -10.23 6.01 9.90
C LEU A 85 -11.27 7.04 9.45
N ASN A 86 -12.54 6.68 9.48
CA ASN A 86 -13.61 7.66 9.31
C ASN A 86 -13.98 8.20 10.68
N GLU A 87 -13.49 9.39 11.05
CA GLU A 87 -13.76 9.97 12.37
C GLU A 87 -15.19 10.48 12.56
N ASP A 88 -15.97 10.63 11.48
CA ASP A 88 -17.37 11.05 11.53
C ASP A 88 -18.33 9.91 11.88
N THR A 89 -17.83 8.67 11.87
CA THR A 89 -18.54 7.44 12.23
C THR A 89 -17.72 6.69 13.28
N ASP A 90 -18.32 5.96 14.21
CA ASP A 90 -17.57 5.03 15.05
C ASP A 90 -17.14 3.74 14.28
N GLU A 91 -16.91 3.88 12.97
CA GLU A 91 -16.47 2.83 12.06
C GLU A 91 -14.99 3.02 11.71
N TYR A 92 -14.22 1.97 11.94
CA TYR A 92 -12.77 1.93 11.81
C TYR A 92 -12.42 0.81 10.83
N SER A 93 -11.87 1.13 9.67
CA SER A 93 -11.54 0.11 8.68
C SER A 93 -10.05 0.06 8.37
N VAL A 94 -9.56 -1.14 8.11
CA VAL A 94 -8.19 -1.44 7.75
C VAL A 94 -8.22 -2.26 6.49
N ASP A 95 -7.61 -1.74 5.44
CA ASP A 95 -7.37 -2.47 4.21
C ASP A 95 -5.91 -2.94 4.22
N ILE A 96 -5.70 -4.26 4.25
CA ILE A 96 -4.38 -4.87 4.30
C ILE A 96 -4.07 -5.40 2.92
N SER A 97 -3.14 -4.73 2.24
CA SER A 97 -2.66 -5.18 0.93
C SER A 97 -1.36 -5.96 1.08
N TRP A 98 -1.30 -7.11 0.42
CA TRP A 98 -0.10 -7.94 0.35
C TRP A 98 0.51 -7.84 -1.05
N GLN A 99 1.84 -7.79 -1.14
CA GLN A 99 2.51 -7.86 -2.44
C GLN A 99 2.19 -9.19 -3.15
N GLY A 100 1.31 -9.15 -4.16
CA GLY A 100 0.98 -10.27 -5.03
C GLY A 100 -0.25 -11.10 -4.66
N GLY A 101 -1.09 -10.64 -3.72
CA GLY A 101 -2.34 -11.31 -3.31
C GLY A 101 -3.58 -10.43 -3.42
N GLU A 102 -4.75 -11.02 -3.15
CA GLU A 102 -5.99 -10.28 -2.87
C GLU A 102 -5.81 -9.47 -1.57
N GLU A 103 -6.42 -8.29 -1.51
CA GLU A 103 -6.37 -7.42 -0.34
C GLU A 103 -7.33 -7.98 0.72
N ASP A 104 -6.82 -8.20 1.94
CA ASP A 104 -7.64 -8.58 3.08
C ASP A 104 -8.19 -7.29 3.70
N ARG A 105 -9.52 -7.15 3.76
CA ARG A 105 -10.17 -6.06 4.49
C ARG A 105 -10.51 -6.52 5.90
N CYS A 106 -10.26 -5.66 6.87
CA CYS A 106 -10.69 -5.82 8.26
C CYS A 106 -11.34 -4.53 8.75
N THR A 107 -12.63 -4.58 9.06
CA THR A 107 -13.38 -3.47 9.63
C THR A 107 -13.71 -3.78 11.09
N VAL A 108 -13.61 -2.78 11.95
CA VAL A 108 -14.09 -2.76 13.32
C VAL A 108 -15.03 -1.57 13.46
N VAL A 109 -16.23 -1.80 13.97
CA VAL A 109 -17.20 -0.75 14.31
C VAL A 109 -17.36 -0.76 15.82
N LEU A 110 -17.18 0.40 16.45
CA LEU A 110 -17.55 0.63 17.84
C LEU A 110 -18.99 1.11 17.87
N ASP A 111 -19.93 0.22 18.12
CA ASP A 111 -21.35 0.56 18.16
C ASP A 111 -21.84 0.52 19.61
N GLU A 112 -22.22 1.67 20.18
CA GLU A 112 -22.69 1.79 21.57
C GLU A 112 -21.76 1.19 22.64
N GLY A 113 -20.44 1.14 22.36
CA GLY A 113 -19.43 0.55 23.24
C GLY A 113 -19.18 -0.95 23.02
N GLU A 114 -19.85 -1.55 22.04
CA GLU A 114 -19.59 -2.91 21.58
C GLU A 114 -18.67 -2.90 20.35
N LEU A 115 -17.59 -3.69 20.41
CA LEU A 115 -16.63 -3.80 19.32
C LEU A 115 -17.10 -4.89 18.33
N LYS A 116 -17.79 -4.47 17.27
CA LYS A 116 -18.17 -5.32 16.15
C LYS A 116 -17.02 -5.39 15.16
N HIS A 117 -16.79 -6.55 14.54
CA HIS A 117 -15.70 -6.68 13.58
C HIS A 117 -16.06 -7.62 12.44
N GLU A 118 -15.52 -7.32 11.27
CA GLU A 118 -15.61 -8.14 10.07
C GLU A 118 -14.24 -8.19 9.41
N CYS A 119 -13.76 -9.38 9.05
CA CYS A 119 -12.52 -9.50 8.30
C CYS A 119 -12.65 -10.53 7.19
N SER A 120 -12.28 -10.14 5.97
CA SER A 120 -12.34 -11.00 4.78
C SER A 120 -11.25 -12.08 4.76
N CYS A 121 -10.30 -12.04 5.69
CA CYS A 121 -9.31 -13.10 5.75
C CYS A 121 -9.96 -14.41 6.21
N ARG A 122 -9.42 -15.54 5.75
CA ARG A 122 -9.95 -16.88 6.04
C ARG A 122 -10.22 -17.18 7.53
N LEU A 123 -9.47 -16.57 8.45
CA LEU A 123 -9.71 -16.71 9.89
C LEU A 123 -10.87 -15.83 10.37
N GLY A 124 -10.92 -14.58 9.92
CA GLY A 124 -11.97 -13.63 10.24
C GLY A 124 -13.34 -14.04 9.72
N GLU A 125 -13.42 -14.56 8.49
CA GLU A 125 -14.66 -15.08 7.89
C GLU A 125 -15.29 -16.23 8.70
N ARG A 126 -14.53 -16.83 9.62
CA ARG A 126 -14.97 -17.93 10.48
C ARG A 126 -15.21 -17.50 11.92
N GLY A 127 -15.19 -16.20 12.19
CA GLY A 127 -15.31 -15.64 13.55
C GLY A 127 -14.07 -15.87 14.43
N GLY A 128 -12.90 -16.18 13.83
CA GLY A 128 -11.65 -16.35 14.58
C GLY A 128 -10.88 -15.04 14.74
N ILE A 129 -10.04 -14.97 15.78
CA ILE A 129 -9.14 -13.84 16.03
C ILE A 129 -7.98 -13.90 15.03
N CYS A 130 -7.92 -12.94 14.12
CA CYS A 130 -6.87 -12.85 13.11
C CYS A 130 -5.86 -11.74 13.43
N VAL A 131 -4.70 -11.79 12.77
CA VAL A 131 -3.65 -10.75 12.92
C VAL A 131 -4.12 -9.37 12.48
N HIS A 132 -5.10 -9.30 11.58
CA HIS A 132 -5.70 -8.06 11.09
C HIS A 132 -6.55 -7.38 12.16
N LEU A 133 -7.45 -8.15 12.79
CA LEU A 133 -8.28 -7.69 13.89
C LEU A 133 -7.41 -7.19 15.04
N VAL A 134 -6.42 -7.98 15.47
CA VAL A 134 -5.53 -7.58 16.57
C VAL A 134 -4.75 -6.31 16.21
N GLY A 135 -4.22 -6.21 14.99
CA GLY A 135 -3.54 -5.00 14.54
C GLY A 135 -4.44 -3.75 14.57
N LEU A 136 -5.71 -3.87 14.15
CA LEU A 136 -6.67 -2.77 14.21
C LEU A 136 -6.97 -2.36 15.65
N ILE A 137 -7.25 -3.33 16.52
CA ILE A 137 -7.54 -3.07 17.94
C ILE A 137 -6.33 -2.43 18.64
N GLU A 138 -5.12 -2.92 18.40
CA GLU A 138 -3.87 -2.31 18.92
C GLU A 138 -3.77 -0.83 18.55
N LEU A 139 -4.18 -0.48 17.34
CA LEU A 139 -4.13 0.90 16.86
C LEU A 139 -5.18 1.80 17.47
N LEU A 140 -6.41 1.30 17.60
CA LEU A 140 -7.47 2.01 18.31
C LEU A 140 -7.06 2.26 19.76
N TYR A 141 -6.44 1.27 20.40
CA TYR A 141 -5.91 1.38 21.74
C TYR A 141 -4.78 2.41 21.82
N LEU A 142 -3.80 2.38 20.91
CA LEU A 142 -2.69 3.34 20.87
C LEU A 142 -3.14 4.78 20.58
N LYS A 143 -4.26 4.95 19.85
CA LYS A 143 -4.95 6.23 19.59
C LYS A 143 -5.90 6.64 20.73
N GLY A 144 -6.09 5.81 21.75
CA GLY A 144 -6.97 6.09 22.89
C GLY A 144 -8.46 6.09 22.53
N LYS A 145 -8.85 5.39 21.45
CA LYS A 145 -10.24 5.25 21.01
C LYS A 145 -10.96 4.09 21.71
N ILE A 146 -10.20 3.09 22.14
CA ILE A 146 -10.69 1.98 22.97
C ILE A 146 -9.78 1.77 24.17
N ARG A 147 -10.27 1.03 25.16
CA ARG A 147 -9.55 0.60 26.34
C ARG A 147 -9.21 -0.89 26.22
N ILE A 148 -8.41 -1.39 27.15
CA ILE A 148 -7.99 -2.79 27.17
C ILE A 148 -9.16 -3.74 27.43
N GLU A 149 -10.14 -3.28 28.21
CA GLU A 149 -11.35 -4.05 28.54
C GLU A 149 -12.27 -4.23 27.33
N ASP A 150 -12.10 -3.40 26.30
CA ASP A 150 -12.91 -3.44 25.08
C ASP A 150 -12.32 -4.46 24.05
N PHE A 151 -11.24 -5.17 24.39
CA PHE A 151 -10.70 -6.25 23.57
C PHE A 151 -11.61 -7.49 23.62
N PRO A 152 -11.77 -8.23 22.50
CA PRO A 152 -12.58 -9.45 22.45
C PRO A 152 -11.90 -10.65 23.14
N PHE A 153 -10.86 -10.41 23.94
CA PHE A 153 -10.12 -11.41 24.68
C PHE A 153 -9.40 -10.76 25.86
N THR A 154 -9.11 -11.56 26.90
CA THR A 154 -8.32 -11.09 28.04
C THR A 154 -6.86 -10.86 27.63
N ILE A 155 -6.36 -9.65 27.92
CA ILE A 155 -4.96 -9.28 27.75
C ILE A 155 -4.28 -9.19 29.11
N ASP A 156 -3.14 -9.87 29.25
CA ASP A 156 -2.23 -9.66 30.37
C ASP A 156 -1.49 -8.33 30.20
N GLU A 157 -1.45 -7.49 31.24
CA GLU A 157 -0.78 -6.17 31.19
C GLU A 157 0.67 -6.25 30.70
N SER A 158 1.38 -7.36 30.95
CA SER A 158 2.74 -7.56 30.47
C SER A 158 2.87 -7.58 28.94
N TRP A 159 1.79 -7.87 28.21
CA TRP A 159 1.75 -7.86 26.75
C TRP A 159 1.63 -6.45 26.17
N LEU A 160 1.26 -5.45 26.99
CA LEU A 160 1.17 -4.05 26.56
C LEU A 160 2.54 -3.43 26.34
N GLY A 161 3.58 -3.90 27.05
CA GLY A 161 4.94 -3.37 26.90
C GLY A 161 5.45 -3.41 25.46
N PRO A 162 5.38 -4.56 24.76
CA PRO A 162 5.64 -4.66 23.32
C PRO A 162 4.80 -3.72 22.47
N ILE A 163 3.48 -3.62 22.71
CA ILE A 163 2.55 -2.77 21.95
C ILE A 163 2.93 -1.28 22.10
N HIS A 164 3.18 -0.82 23.32
CA HIS A 164 3.60 0.56 23.59
C HIS A 164 4.99 0.88 23.03
N LYS A 165 5.92 -0.08 23.06
CA LYS A 165 7.25 0.09 22.45
C LYS A 165 7.13 0.23 20.93
N ALA A 166 6.25 -0.56 20.31
CA ALA A 166 5.97 -0.48 18.88
C ALA A 166 5.26 0.82 18.49
N LYS A 167 4.64 1.55 19.43
CA LYS A 167 3.90 2.80 19.16
C LYS A 167 4.66 3.78 18.28
N ALA A 168 5.94 4.04 18.55
CA ALA A 168 6.72 4.99 17.75
C ALA A 168 6.99 4.49 16.32
N GLU A 169 7.28 3.20 16.15
CA GLU A 169 7.51 2.57 14.85
C GLU A 169 6.22 2.51 14.03
N ILE A 170 5.13 2.11 14.69
CA ILE A 170 3.77 2.12 14.17
C ILE A 170 3.40 3.54 13.74
N SER A 171 3.52 4.56 14.60
CA SER A 171 3.20 5.95 14.24
C SER A 171 4.03 6.52 13.08
N ASN A 172 5.25 6.02 12.86
CA ASN A 172 6.06 6.45 11.72
C ASN A 172 5.64 5.78 10.39
N ASN A 173 5.05 4.59 10.46
CA ASN A 173 4.54 3.85 9.30
C ASN A 173 3.07 4.15 9.01
N LEU A 174 2.31 4.53 10.05
CA LEU A 174 1.02 5.20 9.94
C LEU A 174 1.27 6.64 9.51
N ALA A 175 1.73 6.86 8.29
CA ALA A 175 1.58 8.17 7.70
C ALA A 175 0.08 8.51 7.79
N GLU A 176 -0.27 9.65 8.39
CA GLU A 176 -1.52 10.32 8.00
C GLU A 176 -1.50 10.36 6.47
N PRO A 177 -2.62 10.07 5.77
CA PRO A 177 -2.65 9.98 4.33
C PRO A 177 -2.26 11.34 3.72
N ASN A 178 -0.96 11.53 3.55
CA ASN A 178 -0.36 12.33 2.50
C ASN A 178 -0.18 11.45 1.24
N ASP A 179 -0.71 10.22 1.29
CA ASP A 179 -0.90 9.33 0.17
C ASP A 179 -1.96 9.94 -0.74
N ALA A 180 -1.50 10.64 -1.78
CA ALA A 180 -2.36 10.94 -2.91
C ALA A 180 -2.57 9.66 -3.70
N ASP A 181 -3.66 8.94 -3.42
CA ASP A 181 -4.19 7.93 -4.34
C ASP A 181 -4.79 8.68 -5.54
N ILE A 182 -4.15 8.56 -6.70
CA ILE A 182 -4.74 8.96 -7.96
C ILE A 182 -5.28 7.69 -8.61
N ASP A 183 -6.60 7.50 -8.51
CA ASP A 183 -7.31 6.46 -9.25
C ASP A 183 -7.59 6.96 -10.67
N MET A 184 -6.97 6.30 -11.67
CA MET A 184 -7.23 6.55 -13.08
C MET A 184 -7.76 5.28 -13.77
N ASN A 185 -8.82 4.67 -13.22
CA ASN A 185 -9.51 3.48 -13.73
C ASN A 185 -8.65 2.20 -13.68
N GLU A 186 -7.73 2.05 -14.63
CA GLU A 186 -6.86 0.87 -14.81
C GLU A 186 -5.42 1.13 -14.36
N TYR A 187 -5.15 2.29 -13.74
CA TYR A 187 -3.82 2.71 -13.31
C TYR A 187 -3.90 3.30 -11.90
N TRP A 188 -3.05 2.80 -11.01
CA TRP A 188 -2.94 3.23 -9.62
C TRP A 188 -1.52 3.73 -9.36
N LEU A 189 -1.41 4.87 -8.68
CA LEU A 189 -0.16 5.41 -8.16
C LEU A 189 -0.23 5.50 -6.65
N PHE A 190 0.69 4.80 -5.99
CA PHE A 190 0.86 4.81 -4.55
C PHE A 190 2.17 5.52 -4.23
N ILE A 191 2.10 6.55 -3.38
CA ILE A 191 3.29 7.26 -2.90
C ILE A 191 3.36 7.01 -1.40
N SER A 192 4.40 6.30 -0.95
CA SER A 192 4.63 5.99 0.46
C SER A 192 6.06 6.38 0.83
N GLY A 193 6.20 7.52 1.50
CA GLY A 193 7.50 8.11 1.83
C GLY A 193 8.34 8.35 0.58
N ASP A 194 9.55 7.77 0.54
CA ASP A 194 10.45 7.87 -0.62
C ASP A 194 10.16 6.85 -1.73
N THR A 195 9.01 6.16 -1.70
CA THR A 195 8.70 5.09 -2.64
C THR A 195 7.46 5.43 -3.46
N ILE A 196 7.58 5.34 -4.79
CA ILE A 196 6.47 5.48 -5.73
C ILE A 196 6.20 4.11 -6.35
N THR A 197 5.00 3.58 -6.14
CA THR A 197 4.53 2.36 -6.80
C THR A 197 3.46 2.72 -7.82
N SER A 198 3.69 2.33 -9.07
CA SER A 198 2.66 2.35 -10.11
C SER A 198 2.16 0.94 -10.33
N LYS A 199 0.84 0.76 -10.42
CA LYS A 199 0.18 -0.51 -10.72
C LYS A 199 -0.81 -0.27 -11.85
N TRP A 200 -1.00 -1.23 -12.72
CA TRP A 200 -2.01 -1.15 -13.76
C TRP A 200 -2.61 -2.50 -14.09
N SER A 201 -3.87 -2.50 -14.53
CA SER A 201 -4.64 -3.71 -14.89
C SER A 201 -4.80 -3.86 -16.40
N GLY A 202 -5.64 -4.81 -16.83
CA GLY A 202 -5.88 -5.12 -18.24
C GLY A 202 -5.00 -6.23 -18.81
N GLU A 203 -4.96 -6.33 -20.14
CA GLU A 203 -4.23 -7.38 -20.88
C GLU A 203 -2.71 -7.36 -20.60
N TYR A 204 -2.18 -6.21 -20.14
CA TYR A 204 -0.78 -6.01 -19.81
C TYR A 204 -0.57 -5.59 -18.36
N ALA A 205 -1.30 -6.17 -17.41
CA ALA A 205 -1.19 -5.82 -16.00
C ALA A 205 0.27 -5.87 -15.49
N GLY A 206 0.62 -4.92 -14.63
CA GLY A 206 1.98 -4.81 -14.11
C GLY A 206 2.10 -3.86 -12.93
N THR A 207 3.24 -3.96 -12.25
CA THR A 207 3.57 -3.12 -11.10
C THR A 207 5.03 -2.68 -11.22
N ASN A 208 5.31 -1.42 -10.93
CA ASN A 208 6.65 -0.87 -10.88
C ASN A 208 6.82 0.01 -9.64
N THR A 209 7.80 -0.32 -8.81
CA THR A 209 8.11 0.39 -7.56
C THR A 209 9.48 1.04 -7.68
N ILE A 210 9.54 2.35 -7.46
CA ILE A 210 10.75 3.16 -7.51
C ILE A 210 10.98 3.78 -6.14
N ASN A 211 12.13 3.50 -5.54
CA ASN A 211 12.63 4.30 -4.43
C ASN A 211 13.29 5.58 -4.99
N ILE A 212 12.75 6.75 -4.66
CA ILE A 212 13.18 8.07 -5.11
C ILE A 212 14.64 8.32 -4.75
N ASN A 213 15.08 7.94 -3.55
CA ASN A 213 16.47 8.15 -3.13
C ASN A 213 17.44 7.31 -3.93
N GLU A 214 17.13 6.03 -4.15
CA GLU A 214 17.96 5.16 -4.98
C GLU A 214 17.98 5.61 -6.44
N TYR A 215 16.84 6.04 -6.96
CA TYR A 215 16.72 6.56 -8.32
C TYR A 215 17.58 7.82 -8.47
N ASN A 216 17.46 8.78 -7.53
CA ASN A 216 18.24 10.00 -7.52
C ASN A 216 19.74 9.71 -7.37
N ALA A 217 20.13 8.74 -6.54
CA ALA A 217 21.51 8.32 -6.40
C ALA A 217 22.06 7.70 -7.70
N LYS A 218 21.28 6.86 -8.39
CA LYS A 218 21.65 6.28 -9.69
C LYS A 218 21.76 7.35 -10.77
N GLU A 219 20.82 8.29 -10.83
CA GLU A 219 20.87 9.40 -11.80
C GLU A 219 22.05 10.32 -11.52
N LYS A 220 22.33 10.64 -10.25
CA LYS A 220 23.52 11.38 -9.85
C LYS A 220 24.80 10.65 -10.27
N ALA A 221 24.90 9.35 -10.02
CA ALA A 221 26.04 8.55 -10.45
C ALA A 221 26.22 8.52 -11.98
N LYS A 222 25.12 8.48 -12.74
CA LYS A 222 25.17 8.59 -14.22
C LYS A 222 25.64 9.98 -14.66
N LEU A 223 25.22 11.04 -13.98
CA LEU A 223 25.67 12.41 -14.25
C LEU A 223 27.14 12.58 -13.93
N ASP A 224 27.59 12.08 -12.78
CA ASP A 224 28.98 12.11 -12.36
C ASP A 224 29.86 11.31 -13.34
N ALA A 225 29.43 10.12 -13.77
CA ALA A 225 30.14 9.32 -14.77
C ALA A 225 30.20 10.02 -16.14
N LYS A 226 29.11 10.66 -16.58
CA LYS A 226 29.11 11.49 -17.80
C LYS A 226 30.03 12.69 -17.68
N GLU A 227 30.10 13.31 -16.51
CA GLU A 227 30.99 14.43 -16.26
C GLU A 227 32.46 14.00 -16.22
N GLU A 228 32.79 12.86 -15.61
CA GLU A 228 34.12 12.28 -15.68
C GLU A 228 34.53 11.92 -17.11
N GLU A 229 33.62 11.31 -17.88
CA GLU A 229 33.84 11.02 -19.29
C GLU A 229 34.01 12.33 -20.09
N ARG A 230 33.24 13.37 -19.78
CA ARG A 230 33.39 14.70 -20.35
C ARG A 230 34.74 15.32 -19.99
N ILE A 231 35.22 15.22 -18.76
CA ILE A 231 36.53 15.71 -18.31
C ILE A 231 37.65 14.95 -19.04
N LYS A 232 37.54 13.62 -19.16
CA LYS A 232 38.46 12.76 -19.93
C LYS A 232 38.47 13.11 -21.43
N ASN A 233 37.32 13.48 -21.99
CA ASN A 233 37.20 13.89 -23.39
C ASN A 233 37.61 15.36 -23.61
N ALA A 234 37.42 16.23 -22.63
CA ALA A 234 37.82 17.64 -22.63
C ALA A 234 39.34 17.81 -22.46
N THR A 235 39.99 16.94 -21.66
CA THR A 235 41.46 16.83 -21.64
C THR A 235 42.03 16.32 -22.96
N LYS A 236 41.22 15.66 -23.81
CA LYS A 236 41.59 15.24 -25.17
C LYS A 236 41.26 16.24 -26.28
N LYS A 237 40.36 17.21 -26.08
CA LYS A 237 39.97 18.17 -27.12
C LYS A 237 39.66 19.56 -26.53
N THR A 238 40.58 20.49 -26.79
CA THR A 238 40.39 21.93 -26.63
C THR A 238 39.24 22.44 -27.51
N LYS A 239 38.07 22.69 -26.90
CA LYS A 239 37.21 23.89 -27.06
C LYS A 239 35.92 23.70 -26.23
N LYS A 240 35.85 24.40 -25.09
CA LYS A 240 34.77 24.37 -24.07
C LYS A 240 33.40 24.75 -24.64
N LYS A 241 32.35 24.02 -24.27
CA LYS A 241 30.99 24.56 -24.07
C LYS A 241 30.68 24.53 -22.58
N GLU A 242 30.27 25.69 -22.07
CA GLU A 242 29.99 25.98 -20.66
C GLU A 242 28.73 25.25 -20.19
N TYR A 243 28.75 24.71 -18.96
CA TYR A 243 27.59 24.03 -18.36
C TYR A 243 26.75 25.05 -17.59
N VAL A 244 25.44 25.04 -17.83
CA VAL A 244 24.48 25.89 -17.11
C VAL A 244 23.61 24.98 -16.24
N PRO A 245 23.59 25.14 -14.91
CA PRO A 245 22.73 24.36 -14.02
C PRO A 245 21.24 24.62 -14.32
N VAL A 246 20.43 23.56 -14.24
CA VAL A 246 18.98 23.58 -14.53
C VAL A 246 18.20 23.68 -13.22
N THR A 247 17.18 24.53 -13.16
CA THR A 247 16.31 24.69 -11.98
C THR A 247 15.35 23.51 -11.82
N VAL A 248 14.73 23.34 -10.64
CA VAL A 248 13.76 22.26 -10.40
C VAL A 248 12.53 22.47 -11.29
N GLU A 249 12.12 23.72 -11.46
CA GLU A 249 11.02 24.13 -12.33
C GLU A 249 11.31 23.78 -13.79
N ASP A 250 12.51 24.09 -14.29
CA ASP A 250 12.93 23.73 -15.65
C ASP A 250 13.01 22.21 -15.84
N TRP A 251 13.38 21.48 -14.79
CA TRP A 251 13.43 20.02 -14.82
C TRP A 251 12.02 19.41 -14.90
N VAL A 252 11.06 19.92 -14.12
CA VAL A 252 9.66 19.48 -14.17
C VAL A 252 9.05 19.79 -15.54
N VAL A 253 9.24 21.01 -16.04
CA VAL A 253 8.84 21.41 -17.41
C VAL A 253 9.42 20.44 -18.45
N GLN A 254 10.70 20.10 -18.33
CA GLN A 254 11.34 19.17 -19.25
C GLN A 254 10.74 17.75 -19.17
N LYS A 255 10.43 17.25 -17.97
CA LYS A 255 9.85 15.91 -17.79
C LYS A 255 8.45 15.79 -18.35
N VAL A 256 7.63 16.82 -18.15
CA VAL A 256 6.28 16.90 -18.72
C VAL A 256 6.35 16.92 -20.25
N VAL A 257 7.20 17.77 -20.82
CA VAL A 257 7.41 17.83 -22.27
C VAL A 257 7.92 16.49 -22.81
N ASP A 258 8.87 15.84 -22.14
CA ASP A 258 9.42 14.56 -22.57
C ASP A 258 8.35 13.46 -22.61
N LYS A 259 7.42 13.45 -21.64
CA LYS A 259 6.28 12.51 -21.60
C LYS A 259 5.31 12.74 -22.76
N GLU A 260 4.99 13.99 -23.08
CA GLU A 260 4.13 14.31 -24.22
C GLU A 260 4.78 13.98 -25.56
N LEU A 261 6.08 14.25 -25.68
CA LEU A 261 6.85 13.86 -26.87
C LEU A 261 6.83 12.35 -27.11
N GLU A 262 6.87 11.55 -26.04
CA GLU A 262 6.77 10.10 -26.11
C GLU A 262 5.38 9.63 -26.55
N SER A 263 4.32 10.23 -26.00
CA SER A 263 2.93 9.99 -26.42
C SER A 263 2.72 10.29 -27.91
N LEU A 264 3.15 11.46 -28.37
CA LEU A 264 3.05 11.87 -29.78
C LEU A 264 3.82 10.95 -30.72
N LYS A 265 5.01 10.48 -30.32
CA LYS A 265 5.82 9.57 -31.14
C LYS A 265 5.15 8.22 -31.35
N ASN A 266 4.48 7.73 -30.31
CA ASN A 266 3.91 6.38 -30.28
C ASN A 266 2.49 6.34 -30.86
N ARG A 267 1.67 7.39 -30.69
CA ARG A 267 0.22 7.35 -30.95
C ARG A 267 -0.33 8.48 -31.81
N GLY A 268 0.41 9.58 -31.94
CA GLY A 268 -0.03 10.74 -32.71
C GLY A 268 -0.96 11.69 -31.95
N SER A 269 -1.34 11.38 -30.71
CA SER A 269 -2.16 12.23 -29.85
C SER A 269 -1.56 12.37 -28.44
N ILE A 270 -1.93 13.44 -27.74
CA ILE A 270 -1.70 13.59 -26.30
C ILE A 270 -2.55 12.54 -25.58
N ARG A 271 -2.00 11.96 -24.50
CA ARG A 271 -2.58 10.77 -23.85
C ARG A 271 -3.17 11.04 -22.47
N GLU A 272 -2.80 12.13 -21.81
CA GLU A 272 -3.14 12.35 -20.41
C GLU A 272 -3.47 13.80 -20.09
N ILE A 273 -4.47 13.92 -19.22
CA ILE A 273 -4.99 15.15 -18.64
C ILE A 273 -3.99 15.68 -17.62
N LEU A 274 -3.17 16.67 -17.98
CA LEU A 274 -2.31 17.35 -17.02
C LEU A 274 -3.09 18.44 -16.31
N ILE A 275 -3.68 18.14 -15.16
CA ILE A 275 -4.30 19.17 -14.32
C ILE A 275 -3.24 20.23 -13.96
N ASP A 276 -3.32 21.40 -14.60
CA ASP A 276 -2.32 22.46 -14.47
C ASP A 276 -2.46 23.29 -13.18
N ARG A 277 -2.53 22.60 -12.03
CA ARG A 277 -2.63 23.24 -10.71
C ARG A 277 -1.39 24.05 -10.31
N PHE A 278 -0.29 23.90 -11.06
CA PHE A 278 1.00 24.49 -10.72
C PHE A 278 1.55 25.47 -11.79
N GLY A 279 0.74 25.84 -12.79
CA GLY A 279 1.14 26.76 -13.87
C GLY A 279 2.29 26.22 -14.74
N VAL A 280 2.38 24.90 -14.87
CA VAL A 280 3.38 24.20 -15.67
C VAL A 280 3.16 24.46 -17.15
N ILE A 281 1.91 24.59 -17.64
CA ILE A 281 1.66 24.91 -19.04
C ILE A 281 2.21 26.31 -19.33
N GLU A 282 1.91 27.31 -18.50
CA GLU A 282 2.47 28.66 -18.63
C GLU A 282 4.00 28.63 -18.72
N LYS A 283 4.66 27.90 -17.81
CA LYS A 283 6.13 27.74 -17.77
C LYS A 283 6.71 27.01 -18.99
N ILE A 284 5.98 26.06 -19.59
CA ILE A 284 6.39 25.43 -20.86
C ILE A 284 6.43 26.50 -21.95
N PHE A 285 5.42 27.37 -22.01
CA PHE A 285 5.32 28.42 -23.02
C PHE A 285 6.28 29.60 -22.80
N GLU A 286 6.73 29.82 -21.56
CA GLU A 286 7.84 30.74 -21.25
C GLU A 286 9.20 30.21 -21.72
N ASN A 287 9.31 28.90 -21.98
CA ASN A 287 10.53 28.25 -22.44
C ASN A 287 10.50 27.97 -23.95
N GLU A 288 10.95 28.93 -24.76
CA GLU A 288 10.94 28.85 -26.24
C GLU A 288 11.49 27.52 -26.78
N LYS A 289 12.55 26.99 -26.16
CA LYS A 289 13.18 25.73 -26.58
C LYS A 289 12.24 24.53 -26.39
N GLN A 290 11.41 24.52 -25.37
CA GLN A 290 10.44 23.43 -25.15
C GLN A 290 9.24 23.55 -26.09
N VAL A 291 8.77 24.78 -26.35
CA VAL A 291 7.74 25.06 -27.36
C VAL A 291 8.18 24.56 -28.74
N GLU A 292 9.40 24.89 -29.17
CA GLU A 292 9.95 24.43 -30.45
C GLU A 292 10.02 22.89 -30.54
N ARG A 293 10.39 22.22 -29.42
CA ARG A 293 10.44 20.76 -29.36
C ARG A 293 9.06 20.15 -29.56
N LEU A 294 8.04 20.68 -28.88
CA LEU A 294 6.66 20.23 -29.01
C LEU A 294 6.14 20.47 -30.43
N GLN A 295 6.28 21.69 -30.97
CA GLN A 295 5.89 22.02 -32.34
C GLN A 295 6.49 21.05 -33.37
N LYS A 296 7.79 20.75 -33.24
CA LYS A 296 8.47 19.82 -34.14
C LYS A 296 7.95 18.40 -34.01
N ALA A 297 7.55 17.98 -32.82
CA ALA A 297 7.01 16.65 -32.59
C ALA A 297 5.57 16.52 -33.08
N PHE A 298 4.71 17.51 -32.84
CA PHE A 298 3.37 17.59 -33.41
C PHE A 298 3.41 17.57 -34.94
N LYS A 299 4.31 18.36 -35.55
CA LYS A 299 4.49 18.34 -37.01
C LYS A 299 4.88 16.95 -37.53
N ARG A 300 5.82 16.27 -36.86
CA ARG A 300 6.25 14.92 -37.23
C ARG A 300 5.15 13.88 -37.01
N ALA A 301 4.35 14.02 -35.96
CA ALA A 301 3.21 13.16 -35.71
C ALA A 301 2.15 13.33 -36.81
N ALA A 302 1.80 14.57 -37.17
CA ALA A 302 0.88 14.86 -38.26
C ALA A 302 1.34 14.26 -39.60
N GLU A 303 2.63 14.41 -39.92
CA GLU A 303 3.24 13.79 -41.12
C GLU A 303 3.20 12.26 -41.09
N LYS A 304 3.35 11.64 -39.90
CA LYS A 304 3.41 10.19 -39.72
C LYS A 304 2.03 9.52 -39.72
N PHE A 305 1.00 10.20 -39.24
CA PHE A 305 -0.34 9.64 -39.04
C PHE A 305 -1.36 10.13 -40.08
N GLU A 306 -0.91 10.82 -41.14
CA GLU A 306 -1.74 11.31 -42.28
C GLU A 306 -2.98 12.12 -41.84
N GLN A 307 -2.84 12.92 -40.78
CA GLN A 307 -3.92 13.76 -40.27
C GLN A 307 -3.86 15.16 -40.91
N GLU A 308 -4.95 15.58 -41.56
CA GLU A 308 -4.99 16.84 -42.34
C GLU A 308 -5.02 18.12 -41.46
N SER A 309 -5.29 18.00 -40.16
CA SER A 309 -5.37 19.16 -39.27
C SER A 309 -4.73 18.89 -37.91
N TYR A 310 -3.49 19.36 -37.67
CA TYR A 310 -3.03 19.58 -36.30
C TYR A 310 -2.16 20.85 -36.17
N LEU A 311 -2.54 21.62 -35.15
CA LEU A 311 -1.87 22.65 -34.35
C LEU A 311 -0.52 23.13 -34.91
N LYS A 312 -0.57 24.26 -35.64
CA LYS A 312 0.59 24.94 -36.21
C LYS A 312 1.11 26.05 -35.31
N THR A 313 0.26 26.55 -34.41
CA THR A 313 0.54 27.71 -33.57
C THR A 313 0.79 27.30 -32.12
N PRO A 314 1.61 28.06 -31.37
CA PRO A 314 1.73 27.89 -29.92
C PRO A 314 0.38 27.85 -29.20
N GLU A 315 -0.57 28.68 -29.63
CA GLU A 315 -1.91 28.79 -29.05
C GLU A 315 -2.72 27.50 -29.22
N GLU A 316 -2.68 26.91 -30.41
CA GLU A 316 -3.30 25.61 -30.67
C GLU A 316 -2.67 24.48 -29.84
N ILE A 317 -1.33 24.50 -29.64
CA ILE A 317 -0.64 23.54 -28.76
C ILE A 317 -1.06 23.75 -27.30
N ARG A 318 -1.19 25.01 -26.87
CA ARG A 318 -1.66 25.35 -25.53
C ARG A 318 -3.06 24.80 -25.34
N GLU A 319 -3.96 25.08 -26.28
CA GLU A 319 -5.33 24.61 -26.27
C GLU A 319 -5.40 23.08 -26.25
N ALA A 320 -4.53 22.34 -26.94
CA ALA A 320 -4.54 20.88 -26.87
C ALA A 320 -3.98 20.31 -25.56
N LEU A 321 -3.00 20.98 -24.95
CA LEU A 321 -2.53 20.65 -23.61
C LEU A 321 -3.60 20.97 -22.55
N GLU A 322 -4.42 21.99 -22.80
CA GLU A 322 -5.54 22.40 -21.96
C GLU A 322 -6.85 21.62 -22.22
N ILE A 323 -7.17 21.20 -23.44
CA ILE A 323 -8.37 20.40 -23.78
C ILE A 323 -8.22 18.98 -23.29
N GLY A 324 -6.98 18.50 -23.21
CA GLY A 324 -6.67 17.36 -22.36
C GLY A 324 -7.22 17.50 -20.94
N LEU A 325 -7.70 18.66 -20.46
CA LEU A 325 -8.33 18.84 -19.15
C LEU A 325 -9.83 18.53 -19.05
N ILE A 326 -10.58 18.39 -20.17
CA ILE A 326 -12.06 18.47 -20.15
C ILE A 326 -12.78 17.25 -20.77
N GLU A 327 -12.10 16.18 -21.20
CA GLU A 327 -12.77 14.93 -21.64
C GLU A 327 -12.75 13.80 -20.61
#